data_AF-A0A916TCJ7-F1
#
_entry.id   AF-A0A916TCJ7-F1
#
_cell.length_a   1.000
_cell.length_b   1.000
_cell.length_c   1.000
_cell.angle_alpha   90.00
_cell.angle_beta   90.00
_cell.angle_gamma   90.00
#
_symmetry.space_group_name_H-M   'P 1'
#
loop_
_entity.id
_entity.type
_entity.pdbx_description
1 polymer ?
#
loop_
_entity_poly.entity_id
_entity_poly.type
_entity_poly.pdbx_seq_one_letter_code
_entity_poly.pdbx_strand_id
1 'polypeptide(L)' 'MSVLVRFIILIVIVAAVVYGLRTLRPKLREQRHRRWEEAGLLPHQVDPYAPKPKEEDDTDQDGEHR' A
#
# COMPACT_ATOMS: atom_id res chain seq x y z
N MET A 1 -9.02 32.63 21.00
CA MET A 1 -8.92 31.19 20.71
C MET A 1 -8.11 30.52 21.81
N SER A 2 -8.71 29.61 22.57
CA SER A 2 -8.01 28.89 23.65
C SER A 2 -6.91 27.98 23.11
N VAL A 3 -5.84 27.80 23.87
CA VAL A 3 -4.70 26.91 23.54
C VAL A 3 -5.17 25.50 23.20
N LEU A 4 -6.22 25.04 23.86
CA LEU A 4 -6.86 23.75 23.63
C LEU A 4 -7.43 23.60 22.22
N VAL A 5 -8.02 24.67 21.66
CA VAL A 5 -8.56 24.67 20.28
C VAL A 5 -7.42 24.54 19.26
N ARG A 6 -6.28 25.22 19.51
CA ARG A 6 -5.10 25.12 18.64
C ARG A 6 -4.51 23.71 18.65
N PHE A 7 -4.48 23.06 19.82
CA PHE A 7 -4.02 21.68 19.96
C PHE A 7 -4.90 20.68 19.21
N ILE A 8 -6.23 20.81 19.32
CA ILE A 8 -7.17 19.94 18.60
C ILE A 8 -6.98 20.07 17.09
N ILE A 9 -6.85 21.30 16.57
CA ILE A 9 -6.62 21.54 15.14
C ILE A 9 -5.32 20.88 14.68
N LEU A 10 -4.24 21.01 15.45
CA LEU A 10 -2.96 20.36 15.15
C LEU A 10 -3.09 18.83 15.08
N ILE A 11 -3.78 18.21 16.03
CA ILE A 11 -3.98 16.76 16.05
C ILE A 11 -4.77 16.30 14.83
N VAL A 12 -5.84 17.01 14.47
CA VAL A 12 -6.67 16.70 13.29
C VAL A 12 -5.85 16.80 12.00
N ILE A 13 -5.02 17.84 11.85
CA ILE A 13 -4.15 18.00 10.69
C ILE A 13 -3.14 16.84 10.58
N VAL A 14 -2.49 16.50 11.69
CA VAL A 14 -1.51 15.40 11.71
C VAL A 14 -2.19 14.07 11.37
N ALA A 15 -3.36 13.78 11.95
CA ALA A 15 -4.13 12.58 11.64
C ALA A 15 -4.52 12.51 10.16
N ALA A 16 -4.98 13.63 9.58
CA ALA A 16 -5.33 13.71 8.16
C ALA A 16 -4.14 13.44 7.24
N VAL A 17 -2.95 13.99 7.57
CA VAL A 17 -1.72 13.74 6.81
C VAL A 17 -1.32 12.27 6.88
N VAL A 18 -1.31 11.67 8.07
CA VAL A 18 -0.96 10.26 8.26
C VAL A 18 -1.93 9.36 7.49
N TYR A 19 -3.23 9.64 7.56
CA TYR A 19 -4.25 8.88 6.86
C TYR A 19 -4.12 8.99 5.33
N GLY A 20 -3.86 10.20 4.82
CA GLY A 20 -3.59 10.44 3.41
C GLY A 20 -2.34 9.72 2.91
N LEU A 21 -1.23 9.76 3.65
CA LEU A 21 0.00 9.06 3.28
C LEU A 21 -0.17 7.54 3.29
N ARG A 22 -0.95 7.01 4.25
CA ARG A 22 -1.22 5.57 4.32
C ARG A 22 -2.05 5.07 3.14
N THR A 23 -2.99 5.87 2.66
CA THR A 23 -3.82 5.54 1.48
C THR A 23 -3.08 5.69 0.14
N LEU A 24 -2.03 6.52 0.07
CA LEU A 24 -1.19 6.64 -1.14
C LEU A 24 -0.20 5.48 -1.30
N ARG A 25 0.27 4.87 -0.21
CA ARG A 25 1.24 3.75 -0.25
C ARG A 25 0.83 2.55 -1.12
N PRO A 26 -0.39 1.99 -1.04
CA PRO A 26 -0.75 0.81 -1.85
C PRO A 26 -0.77 1.13 -3.35
N LYS A 27 -1.26 2.31 -3.76
CA LYS A 27 -1.33 2.70 -5.18
C LYS A 27 0.03 2.87 -5.86
N LEU A 28 1.06 3.26 -5.10
CA LEU A 28 2.43 3.40 -5.63
C LEU A 28 3.06 2.05 -5.98
N ARG A 29 2.66 0.95 -5.31
CA ARG A 29 3.20 -0.38 -5.58
C ARG A 29 2.70 -0.91 -6.92
N GLU A 30 1.40 -0.75 -7.19
CA GLU A 30 0.79 -1.15 -8.48
C GLU A 30 1.32 -0.31 -9.65
N GLN A 31 1.43 1.01 -9.49
CA GLN A 31 1.99 1.87 -10.54
C GLN A 31 3.44 1.54 -10.86
N ARG A 32 4.25 1.21 -9.85
CA ARG A 32 5.62 0.77 -10.06
C ARG A 32 5.68 -0.57 -10.79
N HIS A 33 4.80 -1.51 -10.45
CA HIS A 33 4.75 -2.82 -11.11
C HIS A 33 4.38 -2.69 -12.59
N ARG A 34 3.36 -1.87 -12.92
CA ARG A 34 2.98 -1.58 -14.32
C ARG A 34 4.11 -0.94 -15.11
N ARG A 35 4.86 0.00 -14.52
CA ARG A 35 6.04 0.59 -15.19
C ARG A 35 7.16 -0.43 -15.42
N TRP A 36 7.32 -1.39 -14.52
CA TRP A 36 8.28 -2.47 -14.71
C TRP A 36 7.83 -3.47 -15.78
N GLU A 37 6.52 -3.72 -15.87
CA GLU A 37 5.89 -4.50 -16.94
C GLU A 37 6.07 -3.87 -18.31
N GLU A 38 5.74 -2.58 -18.46
CA GLU A 38 5.92 -1.83 -19.72
C GLU A 38 7.40 -1.76 -20.15
N ALA A 39 8.32 -1.72 -19.18
CA ALA A 39 9.76 -1.68 -19.44
C ALA A 39 10.38 -3.05 -19.74
N GLY A 40 9.62 -4.15 -19.69
CA GLY A 40 10.18 -5.49 -19.89
C GLY A 40 11.06 -5.98 -18.74
N LEU A 41 10.96 -5.35 -17.56
CA LEU A 41 11.82 -5.59 -16.40
C LEU A 41 11.21 -6.54 -15.38
N LEU A 42 10.15 -7.25 -15.75
CA LEU A 42 9.56 -8.22 -14.84
C LEU A 42 10.54 -9.37 -14.60
N PRO A 43 10.59 -9.94 -13.38
CA PRO A 43 11.52 -11.03 -13.07
C PRO A 43 11.45 -12.20 -14.06
N HIS A 44 10.27 -12.55 -14.57
CA HIS A 44 10.10 -13.61 -15.57
C HIS A 44 10.50 -13.20 -17.01
N GLN A 45 10.68 -11.89 -17.27
CA GLN A 45 11.15 -11.36 -18.55
C GLN A 45 12.68 -11.19 -18.56
N VAL A 46 13.27 -10.85 -17.41
CA VAL A 46 14.72 -10.61 -17.26
C VAL A 46 15.47 -11.88 -16.84
N ASP A 47 14.86 -12.73 -16.02
CA ASP A 47 15.47 -13.96 -15.50
C ASP A 47 14.62 -15.20 -15.90
N PRO A 48 15.13 -16.03 -16.84
CA PRO A 48 14.47 -17.27 -17.26
C PRO A 48 14.28 -18.29 -16.13
N TYR A 49 15.00 -18.15 -15.02
CA TYR A 49 14.97 -19.06 -13.87
C TYR A 49 14.21 -18.48 -12.68
N ALA A 50 13.59 -17.31 -12.82
CA ALA A 50 12.81 -16.70 -11.75
C ALA A 50 11.69 -17.65 -11.29
N PRO A 51 11.56 -17.92 -9.97
CA PRO A 51 10.43 -18.67 -9.45
C PRO A 51 9.14 -17.90 -9.77
N LYS A 52 8.19 -18.54 -10.46
CA LYS A 52 6.87 -17.95 -10.68
C LYS A 52 6.26 -17.63 -9.31
N PRO A 53 5.72 -16.41 -9.10
CA PRO A 53 4.97 -16.15 -7.88
C PRO A 53 3.84 -17.17 -7.83
N LYS A 54 3.76 -17.91 -6.73
CA LYS A 54 2.58 -18.73 -6.45
C LYS A 54 1.41 -17.75 -6.42
N GLU A 55 0.40 -17.99 -7.24
CA GLU A 55 -0.90 -17.38 -7.08
C GLU A 55 -1.30 -17.64 -5.62
N GLU A 56 -1.16 -16.61 -4.78
CA GLU A 56 -1.76 -16.60 -3.45
C GLU A 56 -3.26 -16.52 -3.70
N ASP A 57 -3.82 -17.71 -3.89
CA ASP A 57 -5.11 -18.17 -3.41
C ASP A 57 -5.91 -17.05 -2.71
N ASP A 58 -6.80 -16.44 -3.49
CA ASP A 58 -7.96 -15.73 -2.98
C ASP A 58 -8.80 -16.71 -2.15
N THR A 59 -8.47 -16.87 -0.88
CA THR A 59 -9.39 -17.42 0.12
C THR A 59 -9.40 -16.52 1.35
N ASP A 60 -10.21 -15.47 1.25
CA ASP A 60 -11.05 -15.05 2.37
C ASP A 60 -11.80 -16.28 2.91
N GLN A 61 -11.32 -16.90 3.99
CA GLN A 61 -12.15 -17.69 4.91
C GLN A 61 -11.65 -17.61 6.36
N ASP A 62 -12.45 -16.91 7.17
CA ASP A 62 -12.97 -17.38 8.46
C ASP A 62 -12.02 -17.50 9.66
N GLY A 63 -12.15 -16.57 10.61
CA GLY A 63 -11.47 -16.67 11.91
C GLY A 63 -12.04 -15.79 13.02
N GLU A 64 -13.33 -15.47 12.97
CA GLU A 64 -14.08 -15.03 14.15
C GLU A 64 -14.24 -16.25 15.08
N HIS A 65 -13.48 -16.28 16.19
CA HIS A 65 -13.86 -16.86 17.50
C HIS A 65 -12.62 -16.99 18.41
N ARG A 66 -12.52 -16.09 19.40
CA ARG A 66 -12.27 -16.44 20.81
C ARG A 66 -12.46 -15.22 21.71
#